data_AF-A0A2E3QNT8-F1
#
_entry.id   AF-A0A2E3QNT8-F1
#
_cell.length_a   1.000
_cell.length_b   1.000
_cell.length_c   1.000
_cell.angle_alpha   90.00
_cell.angle_beta   90.00
_cell.angle_gamma   90.00
#
_symmetry.space_group_name_H-M   'P 1'
#
loop_
_entity.id
_entity.type
_entity.pdbx_description
1 polymer ?
#
loop_
_entity_poly.entity_id
_entity_poly.type
_entity_poly.pdbx_seq_one_letter_code
_entity_poly.pdbx_strand_id
1 'polypeptide(L)' 'MLFLSLFFFVLFSISNRYLIKISLFPFPYLIEVPLYLLVIVILFLGLFVGYIVSYIGNLFK' A
#
# COMPACT_ATOMS: atom_id res chain seq x y z
N MET A 1 -5.74 2.48 -20.46
CA MET A 1 -6.05 2.23 -19.04
C MET A 1 -4.86 2.55 -18.13
N LEU A 2 -3.66 1.98 -18.37
CA LEU A 2 -2.45 2.21 -17.56
C LEU A 2 -2.04 3.69 -17.43
N PHE A 3 -2.10 4.48 -18.51
CA PHE A 3 -1.78 5.91 -18.46
C PHE A 3 -2.70 6.69 -17.51
N LEU A 4 -4.00 6.36 -17.50
CA LEU A 4 -4.97 7.02 -16.63
C LEU A 4 -4.73 6.69 -15.15
N SER A 5 -4.42 5.43 -14.85
CA SER A 5 -4.09 5.02 -13.48
C SER A 5 -2.78 5.66 -13.01
N LEU A 6 -1.75 5.72 -13.86
CA LEU A 6 -0.51 6.42 -13.52
C LEU A 6 -0.74 7.90 -13.24
N PHE A 7 -1.52 8.57 -14.08
CA PHE A 7 -1.88 9.97 -13.87
C PHE A 7 -2.61 10.18 -12.54
N PHE A 8 -3.56 9.31 -12.20
CA PHE A 8 -4.25 9.33 -10.92
C PHE A 8 -3.30 9.16 -9.74
N PHE A 9 -2.39 8.18 -9.78
CA PHE A 9 -1.41 7.97 -8.71
C PHE A 9 -0.44 9.14 -8.57
N VAL A 10 -0.04 9.78 -9.67
CA VAL A 10 0.81 10.97 -9.64
C VAL A 10 0.09 12.13 -8.95
N LEU A 11 -1.15 12.44 -9.34
CA LEU A 11 -1.95 13.48 -8.71
C LEU A 11 -2.19 13.19 -7.22
N PHE A 12 -2.56 11.95 -6.89
CA PHE A 12 -2.73 11.49 -5.51
C PHE A 12 -1.45 11.70 -4.69
N SER A 13 -0.29 11.34 -5.25
CA SER A 13 1.01 11.49 -4.59
C SER A 13 1.39 12.95 -4.39
N ILE A 14 1.11 13.83 -5.36
CA ILE A 14 1.36 15.27 -5.26
C ILE A 14 0.51 15.89 -4.15
N SER A 15 -0.78 15.53 -4.08
CA SER A 15 -1.71 16.08 -3.09
C SER A 15 -1.46 15.56 -1.66
N ASN A 16 -0.88 14.36 -1.51
CA ASN A 16 -0.72 13.68 -0.22
C ASN A 16 0.75 13.50 0.19
N ARG A 17 1.61 14.50 -0.07
CA ARG A 17 3.03 14.51 0.34
C ARG A 17 3.25 14.75 1.83
N TYR A 18 2.19 14.97 2.60
CA TYR A 18 2.27 15.16 4.04
C TYR A 18 2.95 13.96 4.73
N LEU A 19 3.92 14.25 5.58
CA LEU A 19 4.69 13.23 6.30
C LEU A 19 3.90 12.73 7.51
N ILE A 20 3.81 11.41 7.64
CA ILE A 20 3.23 10.74 8.79
C ILE A 20 4.31 9.96 9.54
N LYS A 21 4.16 9.87 10.87
CA LYS A 21 4.99 9.04 11.73
C LYS A 21 4.29 7.71 11.94
N ILE A 22 4.97 6.61 11.64
CA ILE A 22 4.50 5.26 11.87
C ILE A 22 5.33 4.67 13.00
N SER A 23 4.67 4.28 14.09
CA SER A 23 5.28 3.48 15.14
C SER A 23 5.07 1.99 14.86
N LEU A 24 6.18 1.24 14.85
CA LEU A 24 6.16 -0.20 14.57
C LEU A 24 6.08 -1.01 15.87
N PHE A 25 4.91 -1.13 16.49
CA PHE A 25 4.77 -1.99 17.68
C PHE A 25 5.08 -3.47 17.36
N PRO A 26 5.81 -4.21 18.23
CA PRO A 26 6.39 -3.83 19.54
C PRO A 26 7.79 -3.20 19.46
N PHE A 27 8.33 -3.00 18.27
CA PHE A 27 9.66 -2.45 18.08
C PHE A 27 9.69 -0.93 18.35
N PRO A 28 10.78 -0.39 18.91
CA PRO A 28 10.92 1.04 19.18
C PRO A 28 11.33 1.84 17.93
N TYR A 29 10.82 1.47 16.75
CA TYR A 29 11.10 2.17 15.50
C TYR A 29 10.00 3.16 15.17
N LEU A 30 10.40 4.39 14.86
CA LEU A 30 9.55 5.45 14.33
C LEU A 30 10.01 5.75 12.91
N ILE A 31 9.13 5.52 11.95
CA ILE A 31 9.41 5.74 10.53
C ILE A 31 8.59 6.93 10.06
N GLU A 32 9.26 7.90 9.42
CA GLU A 32 8.59 9.02 8.76
C GLU A 32 8.51 8.77 7.26
N VAL A 33 7.29 8.71 6.74
CA VAL A 33 7.03 8.54 5.30
C VAL A 33 5.89 9.44 4.85
N PRO A 34 5.85 9.83 3.56
CA PRO A 34 4.68 10.46 2.97
C PRO A 34 3.44 9.57 3.07
N LEU A 35 2.29 10.17 3.39
CA LEU A 35 1.00 9.48 3.52
C LEU A 35 0.66 8.67 2.27
N TYR A 36 0.91 9.23 1.09
CA TYR A 36 0.60 8.54 -0.17
C TYR A 36 1.32 7.19 -0.29
N LEU A 37 2.57 7.08 0.18
CA LEU A 37 3.32 5.82 0.12
C LEU A 37 2.67 4.76 1.01
N LEU A 38 2.30 5.13 2.24
CA LEU A 38 1.63 4.21 3.16
C LEU A 38 0.33 3.67 2.55
N VAL A 39 -0.51 4.54 2.00
CA VAL A 39 -1.79 4.14 1.38
C VAL A 39 -1.56 3.19 0.21
N ILE A 40 -0.62 3.51 -0.68
CA ILE A 40 -0.28 2.65 -1.83
C ILE A 40 0.20 1.28 -1.34
N VAL A 41 1.14 1.23 -0.40
CA VAL A 41 1.67 -0.04 0.13
C VAL A 41 0.57 -0.90 0.74
N ILE A 42 -0.32 -0.33 1.55
CA ILE A 42 -1.42 -1.07 2.18
C ILE A 42 -2.37 -1.64 1.11
N LEU A 43 -2.69 -0.87 0.07
CA LEU A 43 -3.53 -1.34 -1.04
C LEU A 43 -2.89 -2.54 -1.76
N PHE A 44 -1.60 -2.44 -2.10
CA PHE A 44 -0.88 -3.54 -2.76
C PHE A 44 -0.75 -4.77 -1.86
N LEU A 45 -0.52 -4.58 -0.55
CA LEU A 45 -0.53 -5.69 0.42
C LEU A 45 -1.88 -6.40 0.46
N GLY A 46 -2.99 -5.66 0.47
CA GLY A 46 -4.34 -6.24 0.42
C GLY A 46 -4.57 -7.09 -0.83
N LEU A 47 -4.17 -6.59 -2.01
CA LEU A 47 -4.24 -7.35 -3.26
C LEU A 47 -3.37 -8.61 -3.22
N PHE A 48 -2.17 -8.50 -2.68
CA PHE A 48 -1.24 -9.63 -2.54
C PHE A 48 -1.79 -10.71 -1.60
N VAL A 49 -2.36 -10.30 -0.46
CA VAL A 49 -3.03 -11.21 0.48
C VAL A 49 -4.22 -11.89 -0.20
N GLY A 50 -5.07 -11.14 -0.91
CA GLY A 50 -6.19 -11.70 -1.66
C GLY A 50 -5.75 -12.73 -2.70
N TYR A 51 -4.67 -12.45 -3.43
CA TYR A 51 -4.07 -13.39 -4.38
C TYR A 51 -3.59 -14.68 -3.70
N ILE A 52 -2.85 -14.56 -2.58
CA ILE A 52 -2.38 -15.72 -1.81
C ILE A 52 -3.55 -16.57 -1.31
N VAL A 53 -4.57 -15.94 -0.73
CA VAL A 53 -5.75 -16.63 -0.21
C VAL A 53 -6.48 -17.39 -1.34
N SER A 54 -6.66 -16.74 -2.49
CA SER A 54 -7.27 -17.40 -3.65
C SER A 54 -6.43 -18.56 -4.17
N TYR A 55 -5.11 -18.42 -4.21
CA TYR A 55 -4.21 -19.48 -4.66
C TYR A 55 -4.27 -20.70 -3.74
N ILE A 56 -4.22 -20.47 -2.42
CA ILE A 56 -4.35 -21.52 -1.41
C ILE A 56 -5.71 -22.21 -1.53
N GLY A 57 -6.80 -21.45 -1.69
CA GLY A 57 -8.14 -22.02 -1.86
C GLY A 57 -8.28 -22.93 -3.10
N ASN A 58 -7.59 -22.59 -4.19
CA ASN A 58 -7.55 -23.42 -5.39
C ASN A 58 -6.67 -24.66 -5.24
N LEU A 59 -5.66 -24.64 -4.36
CA LEU A 59 -4.79 -25.79 -4.11
C LEU A 59 -5.52 -26.93 -3.36
N PHE A 60 -6.54 -26.59 -2.57
CA PHE A 60 -7.35 -27.54 -1.81
C PHE A 60 -8.60 -28.03 -2.57
N LYS A 61 -8.80 -27.60 -3.82
CA LYS A 61 -9.86 -28.06 -4.71
C LYS A 61 -9.31 -29.11 -5.68
#